data_AF-A0A2K0WUA1-F1
#
_entry.id   AF-A0A2K0WUA1-F1
#
_cell.length_a   1.000
_cell.length_b   1.000
_cell.length_c   1.000
_cell.angle_alpha   90.00
_cell.angle_beta   90.00
_cell.angle_gamma   90.00
#
_symmetry.space_group_name_H-M   'P 1'
#
loop_
_entity.id
_entity.type
_entity.pdbx_description
1 polymer ?
#
loop_
_entity_poly.entity_id
_entity_poly.type
_entity_poly.pdbx_seq_one_letter_code
_entity_poly.pdbx_strand_id
1 'polypeptide(L)'
;MVAVPPHLLRAISKSKAATPEHREIARASLAHTEQFLKNIQERREQYLKSYNQVQQQIIPPELFRNVIASDQADDAQRSRAQKSLDHLETIIGKVRGAQQALGSSQSTEPGTSHVVQSLTATDDPPYRAVHDIHESSNEGKLPGDLIRDNGKKEADKSKPSSDKAVNEAFDNVGLVLGFYKKFFQWLSIDNKDMDVISTVHFGKQYENAFWDPEKLQMVFGDGGEFLNNFTGCIDVIGHELTHAVTEHTSPLDYYGQAGALNEHVSDAFGIMVKQRVQDEKSDVADWLIGEDCILPGVKGTALRSMKEPGTAYDDPVFGKDPQVGHMKQFRTTYEDNGGVHIYSGIPNKAFYLASVSFGGYS
;
A
#
# COMPACT_ATOMS: atom_id res chain seq x y z
N MET A 1 -1.40 3.34 -1.41
CA MET A 1 -0.87 3.03 -2.76
C MET A 1 -2.01 2.40 -3.56
N VAL A 2 -1.98 2.29 -4.89
CA VAL A 2 -3.19 1.93 -5.68
C VAL A 2 -2.90 0.84 -6.70
N ALA A 3 -3.84 -0.11 -6.85
CA ALA A 3 -3.62 -1.30 -7.67
C ALA A 3 -3.66 -0.99 -9.17
N VAL A 4 -4.62 -0.15 -9.56
CA VAL A 4 -4.85 0.27 -10.95
C VAL A 4 -4.04 1.55 -11.21
N PRO A 5 -3.09 1.52 -12.15
CA PRO A 5 -2.27 2.68 -12.44
C PRO A 5 -3.09 3.87 -12.98
N PRO A 6 -2.84 5.11 -12.52
CA PRO A 6 -3.60 6.29 -12.96
C PRO A 6 -3.56 6.53 -14.48
N HIS A 7 -2.47 6.16 -15.17
CA HIS A 7 -2.40 6.31 -16.62
C HIS A 7 -3.43 5.45 -17.35
N LEU A 8 -3.82 4.31 -16.77
CA LEU A 8 -4.80 3.41 -17.37
C LEU A 8 -6.21 4.01 -17.32
N LEU A 9 -6.65 4.46 -16.14
CA LEU A 9 -7.91 5.18 -15.97
C LEU A 9 -7.96 6.45 -16.85
N ARG A 10 -6.81 7.12 -17.01
CA ARG A 10 -6.68 8.28 -17.91
C ARG A 10 -6.80 7.90 -19.40
N ALA A 11 -6.29 6.75 -19.81
CA ALA A 11 -6.46 6.26 -21.18
C ALA A 11 -7.94 5.96 -21.48
N ILE A 12 -8.60 5.21 -20.58
CA ILE A 12 -10.01 4.84 -20.68
C ILE A 12 -10.90 6.09 -20.76
N SER A 13 -10.73 7.05 -19.85
CA SER A 13 -11.52 8.28 -19.79
C SER A 13 -11.44 9.17 -21.03
N LYS A 14 -10.37 9.02 -21.83
CA LYS A 14 -10.14 9.78 -23.07
C LYS A 14 -10.42 8.96 -24.33
N SER A 15 -10.67 7.66 -24.23
CA SER A 15 -10.84 6.80 -25.40
C SER A 15 -12.15 7.09 -26.13
N LYS A 16 -12.05 7.26 -27.46
CA LYS A 16 -13.22 7.34 -28.35
C LYS A 16 -13.90 5.99 -28.55
N ALA A 17 -13.20 4.88 -28.26
CA ALA A 17 -13.75 3.53 -28.34
C ALA A 17 -14.60 3.18 -27.11
N ALA A 18 -14.38 3.84 -25.97
CA ALA A 18 -15.23 3.71 -24.78
C ALA A 18 -16.58 4.42 -24.98
N THR A 19 -17.62 3.95 -24.29
CA THR A 19 -18.92 4.64 -24.26
C THR A 19 -18.83 5.94 -23.43
N PRO A 20 -19.79 6.88 -23.56
CA PRO A 20 -19.84 8.06 -22.69
C PRO A 20 -19.93 7.71 -21.20
N GLU A 21 -20.67 6.66 -20.86
CA GLU A 21 -20.85 6.18 -19.50
C GLU A 21 -19.53 5.66 -18.92
N HIS A 22 -18.82 4.79 -19.65
CA HIS A 22 -17.58 4.21 -19.13
C HIS A 22 -16.45 5.22 -19.05
N ARG A 23 -16.42 6.20 -19.94
CA ARG A 23 -15.51 7.34 -19.78
C ARG A 23 -15.79 8.12 -18.50
N GLU A 24 -17.06 8.22 -18.08
CA GLU A 24 -17.42 8.92 -16.84
C GLU A 24 -17.02 8.14 -15.60
N ILE A 25 -17.23 6.83 -15.59
CA ILE A 25 -16.74 5.92 -14.52
C ILE A 25 -15.22 6.06 -14.37
N ALA A 26 -14.47 5.94 -15.47
CA ALA A 26 -13.02 6.06 -15.43
C ALA A 26 -12.54 7.45 -14.97
N ARG A 27 -13.26 8.54 -15.32
CA ARG A 27 -12.96 9.89 -14.79
C ARG A 27 -13.21 9.98 -13.29
N ALA A 28 -14.29 9.41 -12.79
CA ALA A 28 -14.61 9.41 -11.38
C ALA A 28 -13.55 8.63 -10.57
N SER A 29 -13.21 7.41 -11.02
CA SER A 29 -12.14 6.59 -10.44
C SER A 29 -10.78 7.30 -10.48
N LEU A 30 -10.43 7.91 -11.61
CA LEU A 30 -9.18 8.67 -11.76
C LEU A 30 -9.12 9.87 -10.83
N ALA A 31 -10.19 10.68 -10.77
CA ALA A 31 -10.23 11.88 -9.95
C ALA A 31 -10.08 11.54 -8.46
N HIS A 32 -10.74 10.47 -8.01
CA HIS A 32 -10.58 9.99 -6.65
C HIS A 32 -9.15 9.49 -6.39
N THR A 33 -8.61 8.65 -7.27
CA THR A 33 -7.24 8.11 -7.18
C THR A 33 -6.19 9.24 -7.10
N GLU A 34 -6.28 10.24 -7.99
CA GLU A 34 -5.37 11.37 -8.02
C GLU A 34 -5.49 12.23 -6.75
N GLN A 35 -6.71 12.46 -6.25
CA GLN A 35 -6.93 13.20 -5.01
C GLN A 35 -6.38 12.45 -3.79
N PHE A 36 -6.59 11.13 -3.71
CA PHE A 36 -6.06 10.27 -2.66
C PHE A 36 -4.52 10.30 -2.63
N LEU A 37 -3.88 10.08 -3.78
CA LEU A 37 -2.42 10.14 -3.91
C LEU A 37 -1.86 11.52 -3.55
N LYS A 38 -2.54 12.59 -3.97
CA LYS A 38 -2.18 13.97 -3.60
C LYS A 38 -2.27 14.20 -2.09
N ASN A 39 -3.36 13.76 -1.45
CA ASN A 39 -3.54 13.88 -0.01
C ASN A 39 -2.43 13.16 0.77
N ILE A 40 -2.04 11.96 0.31
CA ILE A 40 -0.89 11.22 0.88
C ILE A 40 0.40 12.03 0.73
N GLN A 41 0.67 12.55 -0.46
CA GLN A 41 1.88 13.33 -0.72
C GLN A 41 1.95 14.60 0.12
N GLU A 42 0.88 15.41 0.16
CA GLU A 42 0.85 16.67 0.92
C GLU A 42 1.07 16.43 2.42
N ARG A 43 0.48 15.37 2.98
CA ARG A 43 0.69 14.97 4.38
C ARG A 43 2.11 14.49 4.64
N ARG A 44 2.69 13.71 3.73
CA ARG A 44 4.10 13.29 3.81
C ARG A 44 5.04 14.48 3.77
N GLU A 45 4.78 15.46 2.90
CA GLU A 45 5.57 16.70 2.84
C GLU A 45 5.43 17.53 4.12
N GLN A 46 4.22 17.61 4.69
CA GLN A 46 3.99 18.28 5.97
C GLN A 46 4.72 17.57 7.12
N TYR A 47 4.73 16.24 7.11
CA TYR A 47 5.50 15.43 8.05
C TYR A 47 7.00 15.69 7.90
N LEU A 48 7.56 15.58 6.69
CA LEU A 48 8.98 15.81 6.43
C LEU A 48 9.42 17.23 6.78
N LYS A 49 8.57 18.24 6.52
CA LYS A 49 8.81 19.62 6.97
C LYS A 49 8.87 19.72 8.48
N SER A 50 7.93 19.08 9.19
CA SER A 50 7.89 19.08 10.65
C SER A 50 9.09 18.31 11.25
N TYR A 51 9.47 17.19 10.64
CA TYR A 51 10.61 16.37 11.02
C TYR A 51 11.94 17.12 10.81
N ASN A 52 12.14 17.76 9.65
CA ASN A 52 13.32 18.58 9.38
C ASN A 52 13.40 19.81 10.29
N GLN A 53 12.25 20.41 10.66
CA GLN A 53 12.23 21.47 11.66
C GLN A 53 12.71 21.00 13.04
N VAL A 54 12.43 19.75 13.43
CA VAL A 54 12.97 19.17 14.67
C VAL A 54 14.47 18.87 14.52
N GLN A 55 14.91 18.29 13.40
CA GLN A 55 16.35 17.99 13.20
C GLN A 55 17.24 19.24 13.12
N GLN A 56 16.72 20.39 12.65
CA GLN A 56 17.49 21.64 12.59
C GLN A 56 17.56 22.41 13.92
N GLN A 57 16.97 21.90 15.01
CA GLN A 57 17.08 22.55 16.31
C GLN A 57 18.41 22.22 16.97
N ILE A 58 19.26 23.25 17.06
CA ILE A 58 20.62 23.18 17.60
C ILE A 58 20.63 22.97 19.13
N ILE A 59 19.54 23.30 19.83
CA ILE A 59 19.47 23.32 21.31
C ILE A 59 18.53 22.21 21.81
N PRO A 60 19.04 21.18 22.51
CA PRO A 60 18.23 20.12 23.10
C PRO A 60 17.20 20.62 24.13
N PRO A 61 15.98 20.04 24.20
CA PRO A 61 14.95 20.39 25.19
C PRO A 61 15.43 20.32 26.64
N GLU A 62 16.34 19.40 26.95
CA GLU A 62 16.93 19.24 28.29
C GLU A 62 17.68 20.49 28.77
N LEU A 63 18.27 21.27 27.87
CA LEU A 63 18.94 22.52 28.27
C LEU A 63 17.93 23.55 28.79
N PHE A 64 16.72 23.62 28.22
CA PHE A 64 15.68 24.50 28.74
C PHE A 64 15.15 24.01 30.09
N ARG A 65 14.97 22.69 30.26
CA ARG A 65 14.59 22.08 31.55
C ARG A 65 15.62 22.39 32.65
N ASN A 66 16.91 22.33 32.32
CA ASN A 66 17.98 22.68 33.25
C ASN A 66 17.97 24.17 33.65
N VAL A 67 17.67 25.08 32.72
CA VAL A 67 17.54 26.52 33.02
C VAL A 67 16.33 26.79 33.92
N ILE A 68 15.21 26.09 33.68
CA ILE A 68 13.99 26.20 34.51
C ILE A 68 14.27 25.72 35.94
N ALA A 69 14.99 24.61 36.09
CA ALA A 69 15.31 23.99 37.39
C ALA A 69 16.50 24.63 38.13
N SER A 70 17.21 25.59 37.52
CA SER A 70 18.41 26.17 38.12
C SER A 70 18.09 27.25 39.15
N ASP A 71 18.71 27.15 40.32
CA ASP A 71 18.66 28.19 41.37
C ASP A 71 19.44 29.46 40.98
N GLN A 72 20.28 29.38 39.95
CA GLN A 72 21.09 30.50 39.43
C GLN A 72 20.36 31.30 38.34
N ALA A 73 19.22 30.82 37.85
CA ALA A 73 18.42 31.52 36.86
C ALA A 73 17.47 32.53 37.52
N ASP A 74 17.27 33.70 36.92
CA ASP A 74 16.23 34.63 37.34
C ASP A 74 14.84 34.26 36.77
N ASP A 75 13.77 34.85 37.29
CA ASP A 75 12.40 34.53 36.88
C ASP A 75 12.12 34.84 35.40
N ALA A 76 12.79 35.84 34.84
CA ALA A 76 12.65 36.19 33.43
C ALA A 76 13.37 35.17 32.53
N GLN A 77 14.51 34.64 32.96
CA GLN A 77 15.25 33.56 32.30
C GLN A 77 14.46 32.25 32.34
N ARG A 78 13.89 31.87 33.50
CA ARG A 78 13.01 30.70 33.62
C ARG A 78 11.77 30.84 32.75
N SER A 79 11.12 32.02 32.73
CA SER A 79 9.94 32.27 31.89
C SER A 79 10.25 32.16 30.38
N ARG A 80 11.40 32.68 29.93
CA ARG A 80 11.85 32.53 28.53
C ARG A 80 12.16 31.07 28.20
N ALA A 81 12.83 30.36 29.10
CA ALA A 81 13.13 28.94 28.93
C ALA A 81 11.87 28.07 28.85
N GLN A 82 10.86 28.36 29.68
CA GLN A 82 9.55 27.68 29.64
C GLN A 82 8.84 27.91 28.30
N LYS A 83 8.76 29.17 27.83
CA LYS A 83 8.13 29.48 26.52
C LYS A 83 8.82 28.75 25.37
N SER A 84 10.16 28.68 25.40
CA SER A 84 10.93 27.93 24.41
C SER A 84 10.65 26.44 24.51
N LEU A 85 10.59 25.88 25.72
CA LEU A 85 10.26 24.47 25.94
C LEU A 85 8.85 24.12 25.46
N ASP A 86 7.84 24.93 25.79
CA ASP A 86 6.45 24.73 25.34
C ASP A 86 6.33 24.76 23.82
N HIS A 87 7.06 25.67 23.17
CA HIS A 87 7.13 25.76 21.72
C HIS A 87 7.76 24.50 21.10
N LEU A 88 8.87 24.02 21.69
CA LEU A 88 9.55 22.80 21.26
C LEU A 88 8.67 21.57 21.45
N GLU A 89 8.01 21.44 22.59
CA GLU A 89 7.09 20.34 22.89
C GLU A 89 5.86 20.35 21.98
N THR A 90 5.39 21.54 21.57
CA THR A 90 4.34 21.67 20.55
C THR A 90 4.79 21.14 19.18
N ILE A 91 6.02 21.46 18.77
CA ILE A 91 6.58 20.96 17.49
C ILE A 91 6.82 19.44 17.57
N ILE A 92 7.43 18.96 18.64
CA ILE A 92 7.68 17.53 18.89
C ILE A 92 6.34 16.78 18.98
N GLY A 93 5.31 17.37 19.60
CA GLY A 93 3.96 16.82 19.67
C GLY A 93 3.30 16.70 18.30
N LYS A 94 3.47 17.70 17.42
CA LYS A 94 3.03 17.63 16.02
C LYS A 94 3.74 16.53 15.24
N VAL A 95 5.05 16.36 15.44
CA VAL A 95 5.84 15.27 14.83
C VAL A 95 5.40 13.91 15.37
N ARG A 96 5.20 13.75 16.68
CA ARG A 96 4.72 12.51 17.30
C ARG A 96 3.30 12.15 16.85
N GLY A 97 2.40 13.12 16.76
CA GLY A 97 1.05 12.91 16.23
C GLY A 97 1.08 12.48 14.76
N ALA A 98 1.98 13.07 13.95
CA ALA A 98 2.18 12.66 12.57
C ALA A 98 2.91 11.30 12.43
N GLN A 99 3.81 10.94 13.35
CA GLN A 99 4.43 9.60 13.44
C GLN A 99 3.42 8.52 13.84
N GLN A 100 2.46 8.84 14.70
CA GLN A 100 1.37 7.93 15.05
C GLN A 100 0.39 7.73 13.88
N ALA A 101 0.20 8.74 13.03
CA ALA A 101 -0.61 8.66 11.81
C ALA A 101 0.11 8.00 10.60
N LEU A 102 1.42 7.74 10.69
CA LEU A 102 2.26 7.15 9.63
C LEU A 102 2.93 5.83 10.06
N GLY A 103 2.49 5.22 11.17
CA GLY A 103 3.07 3.98 11.69
C GLY A 103 4.35 4.23 12.49
N SER A 104 4.33 3.81 13.76
CA SER A 104 5.43 3.98 14.69
C SER A 104 6.63 3.08 14.34
N SER A 105 7.69 3.66 13.76
CA SER A 105 9.05 3.14 13.92
C SER A 105 9.79 4.03 14.92
N GLN A 106 10.01 3.52 16.13
CA GLN A 106 11.03 4.09 17.01
C GLN A 106 12.39 3.78 16.40
N SER A 107 13.07 4.82 15.96
CA SER A 107 14.46 4.80 15.54
C SER A 107 15.36 4.40 16.73
N THR A 108 15.99 3.24 16.65
CA THR A 108 17.19 2.92 17.41
C THR A 108 18.38 2.88 16.45
N GLU A 109 19.42 3.64 16.78
CA GLU A 109 20.69 3.72 16.05
C GLU A 109 21.36 2.35 15.80
N PRO A 110 22.27 2.26 14.80
CA PRO A 110 22.90 1.00 14.40
C PRO A 110 23.95 0.55 15.42
N GLY A 111 23.50 -0.19 16.44
CA GLY A 111 24.35 -0.97 17.33
C GLY A 111 24.28 -2.44 16.97
N THR A 112 25.39 -2.99 16.50
CA THR A 112 25.59 -4.43 16.26
C THR A 112 25.27 -5.24 17.52
N SER A 113 24.14 -5.96 17.53
CA SER A 113 23.99 -7.24 18.21
C SER A 113 22.71 -7.93 17.74
N HIS A 114 22.86 -9.08 17.09
CA HIS A 114 21.77 -10.00 16.82
C HIS A 114 21.20 -10.51 18.16
N VAL A 115 20.23 -9.78 18.72
CA VAL A 115 19.32 -10.34 19.70
C VAL A 115 18.10 -10.81 18.91
N VAL A 116 18.08 -12.10 18.59
CA VAL A 116 16.85 -12.80 18.23
C VAL A 116 15.96 -12.73 19.46
N GLN A 117 15.13 -11.68 19.52
CA GLN A 117 14.06 -11.63 20.49
C GLN A 117 13.12 -12.77 20.10
N SER A 118 13.02 -13.76 20.99
CA SER A 118 12.10 -14.89 20.86
C SER A 118 10.68 -14.35 20.79
N LEU A 119 10.21 -14.05 19.58
CA LEU A 119 8.80 -13.84 19.28
C LEU A 119 8.11 -15.17 19.56
N THR A 120 7.31 -15.22 20.62
CA THR A 120 6.33 -16.28 20.78
C THR A 120 5.29 -16.06 19.68
N ALA A 121 5.57 -16.57 18.48
CA ALA A 121 4.57 -16.66 17.43
C ALA A 121 3.42 -17.48 18.01
N THR A 122 2.31 -16.83 18.34
CA THR A 122 1.08 -17.54 18.66
C THR A 122 0.64 -18.25 17.39
N ASP A 123 0.21 -19.51 17.50
CA ASP A 123 -0.40 -20.21 16.36
C ASP A 123 -1.67 -19.49 15.86
N ASP A 124 -2.29 -18.69 16.73
CA ASP A 124 -3.44 -17.86 16.43
C ASP A 124 -3.13 -16.81 15.35
N PRO A 125 -3.90 -16.72 14.24
CA PRO A 125 -3.72 -15.68 13.23
C PRO A 125 -4.05 -14.28 13.77
N PRO A 126 -3.55 -13.19 13.16
CA PRO A 126 -3.92 -11.82 13.54
C PRO A 126 -5.44 -11.63 13.45
N TYR A 127 -5.98 -10.65 14.18
CA TYR A 127 -7.37 -10.25 13.95
C TYR A 127 -7.53 -9.79 12.50
N ARG A 128 -8.59 -10.25 11.85
CA ARG A 128 -8.95 -9.80 10.51
C ARG A 128 -10.43 -9.59 10.40
N ALA A 129 -10.83 -8.52 9.71
CA ALA A 129 -12.23 -8.17 9.54
C ALA A 129 -12.50 -7.49 8.20
N VAL A 130 -13.70 -7.74 7.67
CA VAL A 130 -14.22 -7.10 6.47
C VAL A 130 -15.47 -6.30 6.82
N HIS A 131 -15.45 -5.05 6.38
CA HIS A 131 -16.53 -4.09 6.52
C HIS A 131 -17.16 -3.74 5.17
N ASP A 132 -18.37 -3.22 5.20
CA ASP A 132 -19.11 -2.72 4.05
C ASP A 132 -19.40 -1.22 4.23
N ILE A 133 -19.02 -0.42 3.24
CA ILE A 133 -19.25 1.03 3.23
C ILE A 133 -20.47 1.45 2.41
N HIS A 134 -21.24 0.49 1.87
CA HIS A 134 -22.51 0.67 1.18
C HIS A 134 -22.42 1.65 -0.01
N GLU A 135 -21.48 1.40 -0.92
CA GLU A 135 -21.20 2.20 -2.13
C GLU A 135 -20.81 3.67 -1.86
N SER A 136 -20.51 4.03 -0.60
CA SER A 136 -20.05 5.38 -0.28
C SER A 136 -18.57 5.55 -0.65
N SER A 137 -18.26 6.61 -1.40
CA SER A 137 -16.88 7.04 -1.72
C SER A 137 -16.31 8.02 -0.69
N ASN A 138 -17.03 8.31 0.40
CA ASN A 138 -16.54 9.17 1.47
C ASN A 138 -15.57 8.41 2.37
N GLU A 139 -14.27 8.64 2.18
CA GLU A 139 -13.20 8.06 2.98
C GLU A 139 -13.37 8.30 4.49
N GLY A 140 -14.00 9.40 4.91
CA GLY A 140 -14.27 9.69 6.33
C GLY A 140 -15.26 8.74 7.00
N LYS A 141 -15.92 7.87 6.23
CA LYS A 141 -16.82 6.81 6.73
C LYS A 141 -16.16 5.44 6.81
N LEU A 142 -14.93 5.29 6.33
CA LEU A 142 -14.17 4.05 6.48
C LEU A 142 -13.98 3.72 7.98
N PRO A 143 -14.05 2.44 8.40
CA PRO A 143 -14.21 1.25 7.54
C PRO A 143 -15.66 0.91 7.15
N GLY A 144 -16.68 1.58 7.71
CA GLY A 144 -18.08 1.22 7.50
C GLY A 144 -18.58 0.17 8.51
N ASP A 145 -19.56 -0.65 8.11
CA ASP A 145 -20.23 -1.61 9.00
C ASP A 145 -19.52 -2.97 9.00
N LEU A 146 -19.29 -3.55 10.17
CA LEU A 146 -18.64 -4.86 10.29
C LEU A 146 -19.55 -5.98 9.76
N ILE A 147 -19.09 -6.70 8.73
CA ILE A 147 -19.84 -7.81 8.11
C ILE A 147 -19.27 -9.17 8.50
N ARG A 148 -17.95 -9.33 8.51
CA ARG A 148 -17.28 -10.61 8.81
C ARG A 148 -15.97 -10.39 9.57
N ASP A 149 -15.68 -11.22 10.56
CA ASP A 149 -14.39 -11.26 11.25
C ASP A 149 -13.91 -12.72 11.43
N ASN A 150 -12.74 -12.92 12.04
CA ASN A 150 -12.24 -14.27 12.38
C ASN A 150 -12.76 -14.82 13.71
N GLY A 151 -13.89 -14.31 14.21
CA GLY A 151 -14.55 -14.77 15.44
C GLY A 151 -13.90 -14.29 16.73
N LYS A 152 -12.84 -13.47 16.66
CA LYS A 152 -12.16 -12.95 17.87
C LYS A 152 -12.94 -11.83 18.55
N LYS A 153 -13.67 -11.00 17.80
CA LYS A 153 -14.49 -9.91 18.38
C LYS A 153 -15.97 -10.29 18.38
N GLU A 154 -16.48 -10.89 17.29
CA GLU A 154 -17.88 -11.27 17.17
C GLU A 154 -18.06 -12.70 16.66
N ALA A 155 -18.37 -13.66 17.56
CA ALA A 155 -18.49 -15.08 17.21
C ALA A 155 -19.48 -15.35 16.06
N ASP A 156 -20.58 -14.59 15.97
CA ASP A 156 -21.58 -14.74 14.91
C ASP A 156 -21.10 -14.24 13.54
N LYS A 157 -20.13 -13.33 13.52
CA LYS A 157 -19.51 -12.75 12.32
C LYS A 157 -18.35 -13.61 11.78
N SER A 158 -18.04 -14.73 12.43
CA SER A 158 -17.04 -15.71 11.94
C SER A 158 -17.52 -16.50 10.71
N LYS A 159 -18.84 -16.57 10.50
CA LYS A 159 -19.45 -17.35 9.42
C LYS A 159 -19.34 -16.60 8.08
N PRO A 160 -19.27 -17.32 6.95
CA PRO A 160 -19.35 -16.71 5.64
C PRO A 160 -20.61 -15.84 5.48
N SER A 161 -20.43 -14.67 4.87
CA SER A 161 -21.52 -13.77 4.48
C SER A 161 -22.26 -14.33 3.26
N SER A 162 -23.48 -13.87 3.00
CA SER A 162 -24.12 -14.05 1.69
C SER A 162 -23.44 -13.23 0.59
N ASP A 163 -22.67 -12.22 0.97
CA ASP A 163 -21.89 -11.39 0.06
C ASP A 163 -20.59 -12.09 -0.35
N LYS A 164 -20.40 -12.25 -1.66
CA LYS A 164 -19.21 -12.89 -2.25
C LYS A 164 -17.95 -12.05 -2.04
N ALA A 165 -18.01 -10.73 -2.26
CA ALA A 165 -16.86 -9.84 -2.14
C ALA A 165 -16.32 -9.83 -0.70
N VAL A 166 -17.23 -9.84 0.28
CA VAL A 166 -16.86 -9.96 1.71
C VAL A 166 -16.08 -11.23 1.98
N ASN A 167 -16.54 -12.36 1.44
CA ASN A 167 -15.88 -13.63 1.68
C ASN A 167 -14.52 -13.73 0.98
N GLU A 168 -14.45 -13.30 -0.28
CA GLU A 168 -13.21 -13.31 -1.04
C GLU A 168 -12.15 -12.39 -0.42
N ALA A 169 -12.51 -11.15 -0.07
CA ALA A 169 -11.61 -10.24 0.62
C ALA A 169 -11.09 -10.87 1.93
N PHE A 170 -12.00 -11.43 2.74
CA PHE A 170 -11.62 -12.06 4.00
C PHE A 170 -10.65 -13.21 3.77
N ASP A 171 -11.03 -14.18 2.94
CA ASP A 171 -10.29 -15.43 2.73
C ASP A 171 -8.94 -15.17 2.04
N ASN A 172 -8.89 -14.33 1.00
CA ASN A 172 -7.66 -14.00 0.27
C ASN A 172 -6.66 -13.20 1.11
N VAL A 173 -7.11 -12.24 1.92
CA VAL A 173 -6.24 -11.56 2.91
C VAL A 173 -5.59 -12.59 3.84
N GLY A 174 -6.34 -13.61 4.28
CA GLY A 174 -5.77 -14.68 5.11
C GLY A 174 -4.68 -15.50 4.42
N LEU A 175 -4.84 -15.78 3.13
CA LEU A 175 -3.83 -16.48 2.34
C LEU A 175 -2.53 -15.67 2.28
N VAL A 176 -2.62 -14.36 2.06
CA VAL A 176 -1.44 -13.46 2.05
C VAL A 176 -0.74 -13.44 3.42
N LEU A 177 -1.48 -13.21 4.51
CA LEU A 177 -0.89 -13.18 5.85
C LEU A 177 -0.29 -14.54 6.23
N GLY A 178 -0.95 -15.64 5.87
CA GLY A 178 -0.46 -17.00 6.04
C GLY A 178 0.82 -17.27 5.25
N PHE A 179 0.93 -16.73 4.03
CA PHE A 179 2.14 -16.79 3.21
C PHE A 179 3.33 -16.09 3.90
N TYR A 180 3.13 -14.84 4.36
CA TYR A 180 4.16 -14.09 5.09
C TYR A 180 4.62 -14.82 6.35
N LYS A 181 3.67 -15.31 7.17
CA LYS A 181 3.98 -16.08 8.39
C LYS A 181 4.76 -17.36 8.07
N LYS A 182 4.30 -18.14 7.07
CA LYS A 182 4.86 -19.46 6.75
C LYS A 182 6.26 -19.38 6.16
N PHE A 183 6.49 -18.48 5.21
CA PHE A 183 7.73 -18.47 4.42
C PHE A 183 8.76 -17.46 4.91
N PHE A 184 8.33 -16.41 5.60
CA PHE A 184 9.21 -15.34 6.08
C PHE A 184 9.22 -15.19 7.60
N GLN A 185 8.42 -15.97 8.33
CA GLN A 185 8.22 -15.82 9.77
C GLN A 185 7.78 -14.39 10.15
N TRP A 186 7.13 -13.72 9.20
CA TRP A 186 6.67 -12.34 9.34
C TRP A 186 5.23 -12.32 9.81
N LEU A 187 4.97 -11.66 10.94
CA LEU A 187 3.66 -11.66 11.60
C LEU A 187 2.79 -10.48 11.15
N SER A 188 1.71 -10.76 10.42
CA SER A 188 0.80 -9.76 9.86
C SER A 188 1.49 -8.77 8.91
N ILE A 189 1.07 -7.51 8.85
CA ILE A 189 1.63 -6.47 7.97
C ILE A 189 2.82 -5.72 8.58
N ASP A 190 3.01 -5.80 9.90
CA ASP A 190 3.99 -4.98 10.64
C ASP A 190 5.03 -5.79 11.43
N ASN A 191 5.00 -7.12 11.30
CA ASN A 191 5.76 -8.09 12.09
C ASN A 191 5.44 -8.10 13.60
N LYS A 192 4.29 -7.56 14.02
CA LYS A 192 3.85 -7.51 15.41
C LYS A 192 2.39 -7.93 15.57
N ASP A 193 1.90 -8.71 14.61
CA ASP A 193 0.55 -9.29 14.62
C ASP A 193 -0.58 -8.23 14.59
N MET A 194 -0.34 -7.09 13.92
CA MET A 194 -1.33 -6.03 13.77
C MET A 194 -2.66 -6.53 13.18
N ASP A 195 -3.77 -6.00 13.69
CA ASP A 195 -5.12 -6.18 13.15
C ASP A 195 -5.18 -5.78 11.67
N VAL A 196 -5.74 -6.63 10.80
CA VAL A 196 -5.89 -6.34 9.36
C VAL A 196 -7.35 -6.09 9.03
N ILE A 197 -7.65 -4.85 8.66
CA ILE A 197 -9.00 -4.41 8.29
C ILE A 197 -9.11 -4.30 6.77
N SER A 198 -10.25 -4.71 6.24
CA SER A 198 -10.61 -4.53 4.83
C SER A 198 -12.02 -3.94 4.73
N THR A 199 -12.24 -3.13 3.70
CA THR A 199 -13.54 -2.54 3.37
C THR A 199 -13.88 -2.83 1.92
N VAL A 200 -15.09 -3.35 1.68
CA VAL A 200 -15.62 -3.64 0.35
C VAL A 200 -16.72 -2.64 -0.04
N HIS A 201 -17.16 -2.68 -1.29
CA HIS A 201 -18.21 -1.82 -1.86
C HIS A 201 -17.87 -0.33 -1.72
N PHE A 202 -16.59 0.03 -1.90
CA PHE A 202 -16.17 1.42 -1.85
C PHE A 202 -16.55 2.15 -3.14
N GLY A 203 -17.37 3.19 -2.99
CA GLY A 203 -17.87 3.95 -4.13
C GLY A 203 -18.77 3.14 -5.07
N LYS A 204 -19.40 3.81 -6.02
CA LYS A 204 -20.22 3.15 -7.04
C LYS A 204 -19.36 2.87 -8.27
N GLN A 205 -19.27 1.59 -8.67
CA GLN A 205 -18.47 1.13 -9.82
C GLN A 205 -17.02 1.63 -9.79
N TYR A 206 -16.42 1.64 -8.60
CA TYR A 206 -15.06 2.12 -8.43
C TYR A 206 -14.07 1.08 -8.99
N GLU A 207 -13.40 1.44 -10.09
CA GLU A 207 -12.46 0.60 -10.82
C GLU A 207 -11.05 0.63 -10.20
N ASN A 208 -10.94 0.47 -8.88
CA ASN A 208 -9.65 0.38 -8.19
C ASN A 208 -9.74 -0.33 -6.83
N ALA A 209 -8.58 -0.71 -6.31
CA ALA A 209 -8.36 -1.10 -4.92
C ALA A 209 -7.09 -0.42 -4.39
N PHE A 210 -7.01 -0.23 -3.07
CA PHE A 210 -5.88 0.47 -2.47
C PHE A 210 -5.64 0.11 -1.01
N TRP A 211 -4.38 0.18 -0.60
CA TRP A 211 -3.98 0.32 0.81
C TRP A 211 -4.10 1.77 1.26
N ASP A 212 -4.90 2.03 2.32
CA ASP A 212 -4.98 3.29 3.06
C ASP A 212 -4.02 3.25 4.27
N PRO A 213 -2.84 3.87 4.19
CA PRO A 213 -1.86 3.85 5.29
C PRO A 213 -2.26 4.72 6.49
N GLU A 214 -3.23 5.63 6.33
CA GLU A 214 -3.72 6.46 7.44
C GLU A 214 -4.70 5.69 8.33
N LYS A 215 -5.54 4.86 7.70
CA LYS A 215 -6.53 4.04 8.42
C LYS A 215 -6.12 2.59 8.58
N LEU A 216 -4.93 2.24 8.08
CA LEU A 216 -4.32 0.90 8.13
C LEU A 216 -5.30 -0.17 7.65
N GLN A 217 -5.88 0.04 6.46
CA GLN A 217 -6.86 -0.88 5.90
C GLN A 217 -6.77 -1.00 4.38
N MET A 218 -7.20 -2.16 3.90
CA MET A 218 -7.49 -2.42 2.50
C MET A 218 -8.86 -1.86 2.11
N VAL A 219 -8.96 -1.26 0.93
CA VAL A 219 -10.23 -0.75 0.40
C VAL A 219 -10.43 -1.26 -1.03
N PHE A 220 -11.58 -1.87 -1.28
CA PHE A 220 -11.93 -2.49 -2.55
C PHE A 220 -13.18 -1.83 -3.13
N GLY A 221 -13.07 -1.35 -4.37
CA GLY A 221 -14.24 -1.07 -5.19
C GLY A 221 -14.82 -2.33 -5.81
N ASP A 222 -16.06 -2.23 -6.29
CA ASP A 222 -16.72 -3.35 -6.99
C ASP A 222 -16.30 -3.47 -8.46
N GLY A 223 -15.61 -2.45 -8.99
CA GLY A 223 -15.28 -2.36 -10.39
C GLY A 223 -16.46 -2.00 -11.29
N GLY A 224 -16.13 -1.87 -12.58
CA GLY A 224 -17.02 -1.36 -13.62
C GLY A 224 -17.01 -2.28 -14.83
N GLU A 225 -16.92 -1.69 -16.02
CA GLU A 225 -16.95 -2.45 -17.29
C GLU A 225 -15.56 -2.93 -17.74
N PHE A 226 -14.49 -2.37 -17.17
CA PHE A 226 -13.13 -2.65 -17.60
C PHE A 226 -12.34 -3.43 -16.58
N LEU A 227 -12.45 -3.03 -15.32
CA LEU A 227 -11.74 -3.62 -14.21
C LEU A 227 -12.72 -3.99 -13.11
N ASN A 228 -12.62 -5.20 -12.60
CA ASN A 228 -13.49 -5.71 -11.55
C ASN A 228 -12.77 -6.73 -10.67
N ASN A 229 -13.52 -7.41 -9.80
CA ASN A 229 -13.05 -8.59 -9.06
C ASN A 229 -11.81 -8.32 -8.18
N PHE A 230 -11.65 -7.10 -7.67
CA PHE A 230 -10.50 -6.72 -6.85
C PHE A 230 -10.40 -7.53 -5.54
N THR A 231 -11.49 -8.11 -5.06
CA THR A 231 -11.51 -9.02 -3.91
C THR A 231 -11.12 -10.46 -4.25
N GLY A 232 -11.25 -10.88 -5.52
CA GLY A 232 -10.90 -12.22 -6.01
C GLY A 232 -9.48 -12.34 -6.57
N CYS A 233 -8.87 -11.21 -6.92
CA CYS A 233 -7.57 -11.08 -7.58
C CYS A 233 -6.44 -11.17 -6.53
N ILE A 234 -5.98 -12.39 -6.24
CA ILE A 234 -5.11 -12.68 -5.08
C ILE A 234 -3.75 -11.99 -5.14
N ASP A 235 -3.18 -11.82 -6.33
CA ASP A 235 -1.92 -11.12 -6.55
C ASP A 235 -2.04 -9.62 -6.31
N VAL A 236 -3.18 -9.01 -6.67
CA VAL A 236 -3.50 -7.60 -6.34
C VAL A 236 -3.66 -7.43 -4.83
N ILE A 237 -4.33 -8.35 -4.13
CA ILE A 237 -4.41 -8.31 -2.66
C ILE A 237 -3.02 -8.47 -2.04
N GLY A 238 -2.21 -9.39 -2.56
CA GLY A 238 -0.81 -9.58 -2.16
C GLY A 238 0.02 -8.31 -2.38
N HIS A 239 -0.13 -7.66 -3.52
CA HIS A 239 0.51 -6.40 -3.87
C HIS A 239 0.17 -5.29 -2.87
N GLU A 240 -1.12 -5.06 -2.61
CA GLU A 240 -1.55 -3.99 -1.72
C GLU A 240 -1.15 -4.22 -0.25
N LEU A 241 -1.20 -5.46 0.25
CA LEU A 241 -0.70 -5.76 1.60
C LEU A 241 0.83 -5.67 1.69
N THR A 242 1.54 -5.92 0.59
CA THR A 242 3.01 -5.78 0.55
C THR A 242 3.46 -4.33 0.65
N HIS A 243 2.64 -3.40 0.17
CA HIS A 243 2.88 -1.98 0.45
C HIS A 243 2.92 -1.68 1.94
N ALA A 244 1.99 -2.25 2.73
CA ALA A 244 2.01 -2.12 4.19
C ALA A 244 3.27 -2.74 4.82
N VAL A 245 3.73 -3.89 4.32
CA VAL A 245 4.99 -4.52 4.75
C VAL A 245 6.20 -3.63 4.42
N THR A 246 6.21 -3.01 3.24
CA THR A 246 7.27 -2.10 2.80
C THR A 246 7.35 -0.86 3.69
N GLU A 247 6.19 -0.31 4.09
CA GLU A 247 6.11 0.80 5.04
C GLU A 247 6.73 0.46 6.41
N HIS A 248 6.58 -0.78 6.87
CA HIS A 248 7.11 -1.25 8.17
C HIS A 248 8.54 -1.80 8.12
N THR A 249 9.19 -1.81 6.94
CA THR A 249 10.55 -2.33 6.77
C THR A 249 11.51 -1.28 6.23
N SER A 250 11.39 -0.96 4.95
CA SER A 250 12.20 0.02 4.24
C SER A 250 11.25 0.98 3.54
N PRO A 251 10.87 2.10 4.17
CA PRO A 251 9.84 3.00 3.65
C PRO A 251 10.37 3.76 2.42
N LEU A 252 10.33 3.09 1.27
CA LEU A 252 10.75 3.64 -0.01
C LEU A 252 9.87 4.85 -0.37
N ASP A 253 10.51 5.96 -0.73
CA ASP A 253 9.80 7.12 -1.26
C ASP A 253 8.96 6.69 -2.47
N TYR A 254 7.67 7.02 -2.48
CA TYR A 254 6.77 6.66 -3.58
C TYR A 254 6.88 7.66 -4.74
N TYR A 255 8.12 7.82 -5.23
CA TYR A 255 8.49 8.71 -6.32
C TYR A 255 9.72 8.19 -7.07
N GLY A 256 9.72 8.32 -8.39
CA GLY A 256 10.84 7.96 -9.26
C GLY A 256 11.27 6.50 -9.07
N GLN A 257 12.59 6.26 -9.00
CA GLN A 257 13.14 4.90 -8.89
C GLN A 257 12.82 4.23 -7.54
N ALA A 258 12.76 4.97 -6.45
CA ALA A 258 12.37 4.41 -5.14
C ALA A 258 10.91 3.94 -5.17
N GLY A 259 10.03 4.70 -5.81
CA GLY A 259 8.63 4.31 -5.98
C GLY A 259 8.49 3.13 -6.94
N ALA A 260 9.27 3.10 -8.02
CA ALA A 260 9.32 1.94 -8.90
C ALA A 260 9.82 0.65 -8.21
N LEU A 261 10.72 0.77 -7.24
CA LEU A 261 11.12 -0.34 -6.38
C LEU A 261 10.02 -0.73 -5.38
N ASN A 262 9.27 0.23 -4.86
CA ASN A 262 8.12 -0.03 -3.99
C ASN A 262 7.05 -0.86 -4.74
N GLU A 263 6.65 -0.39 -5.93
CA GLU A 263 5.76 -1.12 -6.84
C GLU A 263 6.27 -2.51 -7.20
N HIS A 264 7.57 -2.61 -7.51
CA HIS A 264 8.21 -3.88 -7.82
C HIS A 264 8.14 -4.89 -6.67
N VAL A 265 8.45 -4.46 -5.44
CA VAL A 265 8.40 -5.33 -4.27
C VAL A 265 6.96 -5.82 -4.10
N SER A 266 5.97 -4.95 -4.26
CA SER A 266 4.56 -5.35 -4.22
C SER A 266 4.18 -6.36 -5.31
N ASP A 267 4.58 -6.15 -6.57
CA ASP A 267 4.37 -7.11 -7.66
C ASP A 267 5.07 -8.46 -7.38
N ALA A 268 6.31 -8.43 -6.88
CA ALA A 268 7.10 -9.63 -6.60
C ALA A 268 6.47 -10.50 -5.49
N PHE A 269 6.04 -9.89 -4.39
CA PHE A 269 5.37 -10.65 -3.33
C PHE A 269 3.95 -11.07 -3.75
N GLY A 270 3.23 -10.23 -4.53
CA GLY A 270 1.95 -10.59 -5.13
C GLY A 270 2.02 -11.85 -5.98
N ILE A 271 2.99 -11.92 -6.91
CA ILE A 271 3.18 -13.11 -7.76
C ILE A 271 3.64 -14.32 -6.95
N MET A 272 4.47 -14.15 -5.92
CA MET A 272 4.88 -15.24 -5.03
C MET A 272 3.69 -15.83 -4.27
N VAL A 273 2.78 -14.99 -3.77
CA VAL A 273 1.54 -15.46 -3.12
C VAL A 273 0.72 -16.27 -4.11
N LYS A 274 0.45 -15.71 -5.31
CA LYS A 274 -0.32 -16.38 -6.35
C LYS A 274 0.26 -17.74 -6.72
N GLN A 275 1.57 -17.81 -6.97
CA GLN A 275 2.30 -19.06 -7.23
C GLN A 275 2.09 -20.10 -6.12
N ARG A 276 2.11 -19.68 -4.85
CA ARG A 276 1.87 -20.60 -3.73
C ARG A 276 0.43 -21.06 -3.62
N VAL A 277 -0.54 -20.21 -3.94
CA VAL A 277 -1.97 -20.55 -3.93
C VAL A 277 -2.31 -21.50 -5.08
N GLN A 278 -1.73 -21.28 -6.26
CA GLN A 278 -1.96 -22.08 -7.47
C GLN A 278 -1.05 -23.31 -7.58
N ASP A 279 -0.10 -23.47 -6.65
CA ASP A 279 0.93 -24.52 -6.67
C ASP A 279 1.81 -24.49 -7.95
N GLU A 280 2.12 -23.29 -8.42
CA GLU A 280 2.90 -23.05 -9.62
C GLU A 280 4.34 -22.67 -9.30
N LYS A 281 5.28 -23.26 -10.03
CA LYS A 281 6.70 -22.92 -9.97
C LYS A 281 7.02 -21.79 -10.96
N SER A 282 8.14 -21.13 -10.74
CA SER A 282 8.64 -20.01 -11.54
C SER A 282 8.71 -20.29 -13.06
N ASP A 283 8.92 -21.53 -13.48
CA ASP A 283 9.01 -21.92 -14.89
C ASP A 283 7.66 -22.08 -15.59
N VAL A 284 6.58 -22.29 -14.83
CA VAL A 284 5.22 -22.49 -15.36
C VAL A 284 4.26 -21.35 -15.03
N ALA A 285 4.56 -20.55 -14.00
CA ALA A 285 3.76 -19.39 -13.60
C ALA A 285 3.60 -18.41 -14.78
N ASP A 286 2.45 -17.75 -14.85
CA ASP A 286 2.16 -16.80 -15.93
C ASP A 286 2.97 -15.50 -15.86
N TRP A 287 3.40 -15.10 -14.66
CA TRP A 287 4.07 -13.84 -14.37
C TRP A 287 3.26 -12.60 -14.75
N LEU A 288 1.94 -12.72 -14.66
CA LEU A 288 0.96 -11.67 -14.86
C LEU A 288 0.52 -11.09 -13.52
N ILE A 289 0.28 -9.78 -13.51
CA ILE A 289 -0.31 -9.07 -12.37
C ILE A 289 -1.69 -8.57 -12.75
N GLY A 290 -2.71 -9.01 -12.02
CA GLY A 290 -4.08 -8.57 -12.17
C GLY A 290 -4.81 -9.14 -13.39
N GLU A 291 -4.48 -10.35 -13.84
CA GLU A 291 -5.20 -11.01 -14.94
C GLU A 291 -6.67 -11.28 -14.59
N ASP A 292 -6.95 -11.66 -13.34
CA ASP A 292 -8.30 -11.94 -12.84
C ASP A 292 -9.11 -10.67 -12.54
N CYS A 293 -8.47 -9.50 -12.67
CA CYS A 293 -9.06 -8.19 -12.49
C CYS A 293 -9.53 -7.55 -13.81
N ILE A 294 -9.17 -8.13 -14.97
CA ILE A 294 -9.53 -7.60 -16.30
C ILE A 294 -10.75 -8.33 -16.85
N LEU A 295 -11.75 -7.56 -17.29
CA LEU A 295 -12.99 -8.11 -17.81
C LEU A 295 -12.86 -8.75 -19.22
N PRO A 296 -13.67 -9.79 -19.52
CA PRO A 296 -13.77 -10.34 -20.87
C PRO A 296 -14.16 -9.26 -21.89
N GLY A 297 -13.35 -9.10 -22.93
CA GLY A 297 -13.59 -8.12 -24.02
C GLY A 297 -12.51 -7.04 -24.15
N VAL A 298 -11.67 -6.88 -23.12
CA VAL A 298 -10.45 -6.07 -23.19
C VAL A 298 -9.38 -6.83 -23.97
N LYS A 299 -8.69 -6.17 -24.92
CA LYS A 299 -7.50 -6.73 -25.59
C LYS A 299 -6.26 -6.62 -24.70
N GLY A 300 -6.28 -7.38 -23.62
CA GLY A 300 -5.21 -7.48 -22.64
C GLY A 300 -5.32 -8.76 -21.86
N THR A 301 -4.20 -9.23 -21.33
CA THR A 301 -4.13 -10.43 -20.49
C THR A 301 -4.01 -10.08 -19.01
N ALA A 302 -3.47 -8.90 -18.67
CA ALA A 302 -3.23 -8.47 -17.28
C ALA A 302 -2.98 -6.96 -17.20
N LEU A 303 -2.88 -6.42 -15.97
CA LEU A 303 -2.48 -5.02 -15.76
C LEU A 303 -0.98 -4.83 -16.06
N ARG A 304 -0.15 -5.83 -15.75
CA ARG A 304 1.30 -5.83 -15.97
C ARG A 304 1.80 -7.24 -16.30
N SER A 305 2.91 -7.31 -17.03
CA SER A 305 3.67 -8.56 -17.23
C SER A 305 5.06 -8.41 -16.63
N MET A 306 5.40 -9.23 -15.64
CA MET A 306 6.75 -9.24 -15.08
C MET A 306 7.74 -9.90 -16.05
N LYS A 307 7.29 -10.89 -16.81
CA LYS A 307 8.10 -11.60 -17.82
C LYS A 307 8.46 -10.72 -19.01
N GLU A 308 7.46 -10.02 -19.55
CA GLU A 308 7.59 -9.16 -20.73
C GLU A 308 6.91 -7.79 -20.52
N PRO A 309 7.50 -6.88 -19.71
CA PRO A 309 6.91 -5.57 -19.49
C PRO A 309 6.67 -4.81 -20.82
N GLY A 310 5.48 -4.22 -20.97
CA GLY A 310 5.05 -3.55 -22.20
C GLY A 310 4.16 -4.40 -23.11
N THR A 311 3.79 -5.62 -22.70
CA THR A 311 2.97 -6.55 -23.51
C THR A 311 1.67 -6.97 -22.85
N ALA A 312 1.37 -6.50 -21.63
CA ALA A 312 0.21 -6.96 -20.88
C ALA A 312 -1.14 -6.60 -21.55
N TYR A 313 -1.18 -5.49 -22.28
CA TYR A 313 -2.35 -5.06 -23.05
C TYR A 313 -1.98 -4.14 -24.24
N ASP A 314 -2.79 -4.22 -25.29
CA ASP A 314 -2.79 -3.31 -26.45
C ASP A 314 -4.22 -3.20 -26.98
N ASP A 315 -4.99 -2.33 -26.33
CA ASP A 315 -6.43 -2.21 -26.49
C ASP A 315 -6.83 -0.78 -26.92
N PRO A 316 -7.82 -0.62 -27.83
CA PRO A 316 -8.28 0.71 -28.24
C PRO A 316 -8.83 1.59 -27.11
N VAL A 317 -9.24 0.99 -25.98
CA VAL A 317 -9.75 1.66 -24.79
C VAL A 317 -8.68 1.80 -23.72
N PHE A 318 -7.97 0.72 -23.37
CA PHE A 318 -6.92 0.75 -22.33
C PHE A 318 -5.65 1.46 -22.81
N GLY A 319 -5.49 1.60 -24.12
CA GLY A 319 -4.23 1.98 -24.73
C GLY A 319 -3.27 0.80 -24.76
N LYS A 320 -1.98 1.12 -24.86
CA LYS A 320 -0.90 0.14 -24.85
C LYS A 320 -0.15 0.20 -23.53
N ASP A 321 0.23 -0.97 -23.02
CA ASP A 321 1.09 -1.09 -21.84
C ASP A 321 2.38 -0.24 -22.00
N PRO A 322 2.57 0.80 -21.17
CA PRO A 322 3.71 1.70 -21.28
C PRO A 322 4.98 1.17 -20.59
N GLN A 323 4.91 0.03 -19.87
CA GLN A 323 6.05 -0.48 -19.10
C GLN A 323 7.26 -0.77 -19.99
N VAL A 324 8.45 -0.66 -19.38
CA VAL A 324 9.71 -0.98 -20.03
C VAL A 324 10.47 -2.01 -19.19
N GLY A 325 11.19 -2.91 -19.86
CA GLY A 325 11.91 -4.01 -19.19
C GLY A 325 13.43 -3.79 -19.05
N HIS A 326 13.96 -2.63 -19.43
CA HIS A 326 15.42 -2.39 -19.39
C HIS A 326 15.79 -0.93 -19.09
N MET A 327 16.84 -0.71 -18.29
CA MET A 327 17.32 0.64 -17.89
C MET A 327 17.66 1.57 -19.07
N LYS A 328 18.06 1.04 -20.23
CA LYS A 328 18.26 1.83 -21.46
C LYS A 328 17.00 2.59 -21.92
N GLN A 329 15.82 2.11 -21.51
CA GLN A 329 14.52 2.72 -21.83
C GLN A 329 14.02 3.66 -20.72
N PHE A 330 14.70 3.71 -19.57
CA PHE A 330 14.38 4.64 -18.49
C PHE A 330 14.48 6.09 -18.98
N ARG A 331 13.49 6.92 -18.64
CA ARG A 331 13.47 8.35 -18.94
C ARG A 331 12.96 9.10 -17.70
N THR A 332 13.40 10.33 -17.51
CA THR A 332 12.79 11.18 -16.47
C THR A 332 11.38 11.56 -16.91
N THR A 333 10.41 11.36 -16.02
CA THR A 333 9.01 11.79 -16.20
C THR A 333 8.53 12.41 -14.89
N TYR A 334 7.45 13.19 -14.97
CA TYR A 334 6.74 13.73 -13.81
C TYR A 334 5.34 13.14 -13.68
N GLU A 335 4.89 12.41 -14.69
CA GLU A 335 3.64 11.64 -14.61
C GLU A 335 3.84 10.43 -13.69
N ASP A 336 2.74 9.93 -13.13
CA ASP A 336 2.75 8.68 -12.35
C ASP A 336 3.82 8.68 -11.23
N ASN A 337 3.88 9.79 -10.48
CA ASN A 337 4.88 10.01 -9.43
C ASN A 337 6.33 9.79 -9.91
N GLY A 338 6.66 10.16 -11.15
CA GLY A 338 7.97 9.87 -11.72
C GLY A 338 8.08 8.49 -12.37
N GLY A 339 6.96 7.92 -12.79
CA GLY A 339 6.85 6.66 -13.52
C GLY A 339 7.01 5.43 -12.64
N VAL A 340 6.42 5.44 -11.43
CA VAL A 340 6.58 4.33 -10.48
C VAL A 340 6.01 3.03 -11.04
N HIS A 341 4.82 3.04 -11.63
CA HIS A 341 4.21 1.86 -12.25
C HIS A 341 4.82 1.54 -13.62
N ILE A 342 5.37 2.53 -14.31
CA ILE A 342 6.00 2.35 -15.64
C ILE A 342 7.36 1.67 -15.50
N TYR A 343 8.18 2.15 -14.56
CA TYR A 343 9.57 1.70 -14.40
C TYR A 343 9.73 0.52 -13.46
N SER A 344 8.68 0.10 -12.73
CA SER A 344 8.66 -1.17 -11.98
C SER A 344 8.84 -2.40 -12.89
N GLY A 345 8.49 -2.28 -14.19
CA GLY A 345 8.76 -3.31 -15.19
C GLY A 345 10.23 -3.74 -15.27
N ILE A 346 11.17 -2.83 -15.01
CA ILE A 346 12.62 -3.11 -15.08
C ILE A 346 13.05 -4.11 -14.00
N PRO A 347 12.86 -3.82 -12.69
CA PRO A 347 13.15 -4.80 -11.64
C PRO A 347 12.19 -6.00 -11.67
N ASN A 348 10.95 -5.87 -12.13
CA ASN A 348 10.04 -7.02 -12.33
C ASN A 348 10.66 -8.06 -13.29
N LYS A 349 11.18 -7.60 -14.43
CA LYS A 349 11.86 -8.49 -15.40
C LYS A 349 13.13 -9.09 -14.82
N ALA A 350 13.88 -8.34 -14.01
CA ALA A 350 15.06 -8.86 -13.33
C ALA A 350 14.71 -9.99 -12.35
N PHE A 351 13.64 -9.81 -11.56
CA PHE A 351 13.15 -10.84 -10.63
C PHE A 351 12.66 -12.08 -11.37
N TYR A 352 11.84 -11.93 -12.41
CA TYR A 352 11.43 -13.04 -13.28
C TYR A 352 12.63 -13.87 -13.77
N LEU A 353 13.63 -13.20 -14.35
CA LEU A 353 14.83 -13.87 -14.88
C LEU A 353 15.61 -14.60 -13.79
N ALA A 354 15.73 -13.99 -12.60
CA ALA A 354 16.41 -14.61 -11.48
C ALA A 354 15.65 -15.86 -10.99
N SER A 355 14.34 -15.75 -10.76
CA SER A 355 13.51 -16.85 -10.26
C SER A 355 13.49 -18.03 -11.22
N VAL A 356 13.31 -17.79 -12.52
CA VAL A 356 13.37 -18.87 -13.53
C VAL A 356 14.76 -19.50 -13.60
N SER A 357 15.84 -18.70 -13.46
CA SER A 357 17.21 -19.22 -13.49
C SER A 357 17.55 -20.07 -12.27
N PHE A 358 17.01 -19.75 -11.09
CA PHE A 358 17.19 -20.56 -9.88
C PHE A 358 16.26 -21.78 -9.86
N GLY A 359 15.07 -21.67 -10.46
CA GLY A 359 14.06 -22.72 -10.53
C GLY A 359 13.34 -22.97 -9.20
N GLY A 360 12.23 -23.72 -9.27
CA GLY A 360 11.35 -23.94 -8.10
C GLY A 360 10.35 -22.79 -7.93
N TYR A 361 9.85 -22.56 -6.72
CA TYR A 361 9.04 -21.37 -6.43
C TYR A 361 9.95 -20.15 -6.41
N SER A 362 9.46 -19.02 -6.94
CA SER A 362 10.22 -17.77 -7.03
C SER A 362 10.71 -17.23 -5.70
#